data_AF-A0A0S7WNA5-F1
#
_entry.id   AF-A0A0S7WNA5-F1
#
_cell.length_a   1.000
_cell.length_b   1.000
_cell.length_c   1.000
_cell.angle_alpha   90.00
_cell.angle_beta   90.00
_cell.angle_gamma   90.00
#
_symmetry.space_group_name_H-M   'P 1'
#
loop_
_entity.id
_entity.type
_entity.pdbx_description
1 polymer ?
#
loop_
_entity_poly.entity_id
_entity_poly.type
_entity_poly.pdbx_seq_one_letter_code
_entity_poly.pdbx_strand_id
1 'polypeptide(L)'
;MTGYLTCDDPWVTITDGEEEFGTIGPGSTVPSAEDFDFQVSPACTSGHLLRFVLRANTGGQDYYTVIEIPVRSPDLVYSDHSIIDGGSWW
;
A
#
# COMPACT_ATOMS: atom_id res chain seq x y z
N MET A 1 4.39 20.39 10.72
CA MET A 1 3.50 20.03 9.60
C MET A 1 3.04 18.61 9.84
N THR A 2 1.75 18.34 9.66
CA THR A 2 1.17 17.04 10.02
C THR A 2 0.51 16.42 8.80
N GLY A 3 0.75 15.13 8.56
CA GLY A 3 0.11 14.35 7.51
C GLY A 3 -0.98 13.45 8.08
N TYR A 4 -2.07 13.29 7.34
CA TYR A 4 -3.19 12.41 7.70
C TYR A 4 -3.51 11.50 6.52
N LEU A 5 -3.39 10.19 6.73
CA LEU A 5 -3.81 9.17 5.77
C LEU A 5 -5.25 8.77 6.07
N THR A 6 -6.10 8.78 5.05
CA THR A 6 -7.52 8.40 5.16
C THR A 6 -7.93 7.50 4.01
N CYS A 7 -8.89 6.61 4.27
CA CYS A 7 -9.48 5.70 3.29
C CYS A 7 -10.90 5.36 3.73
N ASP A 8 -11.86 5.49 2.81
CA ASP A 8 -13.27 5.16 3.07
C ASP A 8 -13.62 3.72 2.70
N ASP A 9 -12.62 2.93 2.30
CA ASP A 9 -12.83 1.55 1.87
C ASP A 9 -13.16 0.63 3.05
N PRO A 10 -14.27 -0.13 3.02
CA PRO A 10 -14.69 -0.97 4.14
C PRO A 10 -13.75 -2.14 4.42
N TRP A 11 -12.86 -2.48 3.48
CA TRP A 11 -11.84 -3.51 3.68
C TRP A 11 -10.52 -2.97 4.20
N VAL A 12 -10.38 -1.66 4.37
CA VAL A 12 -9.16 -1.03 4.89
C VAL A 12 -9.37 -0.62 6.35
N THR A 13 -8.38 -0.92 7.18
CA THR A 13 -8.26 -0.37 8.54
C THR A 13 -6.94 0.36 8.63
N ILE A 14 -6.99 1.67 8.89
CA ILE A 14 -5.78 2.46 9.13
C ILE A 14 -5.36 2.21 10.58
N THR A 15 -4.16 1.66 10.75
CA THR A 15 -3.60 1.35 12.07
C THR A 15 -2.66 2.45 12.55
N ASP A 16 -2.01 3.13 11.61
CA ASP A 16 -1.33 4.41 11.85
C ASP A 16 -1.62 5.38 10.69
N GLY A 17 -2.19 6.53 11.03
CA GLY A 17 -2.75 7.47 10.07
C GLY A 17 -2.27 8.91 10.24
N GLU A 18 -1.45 9.22 11.23
CA GLU A 18 -1.05 10.60 11.54
C GLU A 18 0.46 10.72 11.77
N GLU A 19 1.11 11.55 10.96
CA GLU A 19 2.56 11.72 11.00
C GLU A 19 3.01 13.17 11.16
N GLU A 20 4.07 13.39 11.92
CA GLU A 20 4.73 14.68 12.08
C GLU A 20 5.99 14.77 11.20
N PHE A 21 6.06 15.84 10.40
CA PHE A 21 7.20 16.15 9.51
C PHE A 21 8.10 17.25 10.08
N GLY A 22 7.75 17.82 11.24
CA GLY A 22 8.44 18.96 11.82
C GLY A 22 8.40 20.21 10.92
N THR A 23 9.52 20.92 10.85
CA THR A 23 9.70 22.13 10.05
C THR A 23 10.32 21.79 8.69
N ILE A 24 9.59 22.06 7.62
CA ILE A 24 10.09 21.91 6.24
C ILE A 24 10.53 23.28 5.73
N GLY A 25 11.83 23.43 5.47
CA GLY A 25 12.40 24.66 4.92
C GLY A 25 11.98 24.91 3.46
N PRO A 26 12.06 26.15 2.95
CA PRO A 26 11.75 26.46 1.56
C PRO A 26 12.60 25.63 0.58
N GLY A 27 11.95 24.97 -0.37
CA GLY A 27 12.61 24.11 -1.36
C GLY A 27 13.22 22.81 -0.80
N SER A 28 13.04 22.54 0.49
CA SER A 28 13.53 21.32 1.14
C SER A 28 12.50 20.20 1.05
N THR A 29 12.96 18.96 1.19
CA THR A 29 12.13 17.77 1.37
C THR A 29 12.55 17.12 2.68
N VAL A 30 11.58 16.80 3.53
CA VAL A 30 11.80 16.19 4.84
C VAL A 30 10.86 14.98 4.94
N PRO A 31 11.38 13.76 5.21
CA PRO A 31 10.52 12.61 5.49
C PRO A 31 9.87 12.74 6.87
N SER A 32 8.76 12.04 7.10
CA SER A 32 8.23 11.81 8.45
C SER A 32 9.23 11.00 9.28
N ALA A 33 9.07 11.06 10.61
CA ALA A 33 9.89 10.26 11.51
C ALA A 33 9.52 8.76 11.44
N GLU A 34 8.23 8.46 11.32
CA GLU A 34 7.67 7.12 11.20
C GLU A 34 6.90 6.96 9.88
N ASP A 35 6.34 5.77 9.64
CA ASP A 35 5.56 5.43 8.47
C ASP A 35 4.05 5.33 8.75
N PHE A 36 3.26 5.45 7.68
CA PHE A 36 1.82 5.21 7.77
C PHE A 36 1.53 3.72 7.60
N ASP A 37 0.69 3.18 8.48
CA ASP A 37 0.33 1.78 8.51
C ASP A 37 -1.16 1.55 8.26
N PHE A 38 -1.47 0.52 7.46
CA PHE A 38 -2.83 0.06 7.25
C PHE A 38 -2.88 -1.45 7.04
N GLN A 39 -4.04 -2.02 7.35
CA GLN A 39 -4.36 -3.41 7.11
C GLN A 39 -5.47 -3.52 6.08
N VAL A 40 -5.34 -4.49 5.19
CA VAL A 40 -6.37 -4.82 4.18
C VAL A 40 -6.98 -6.17 4.56
N SER A 41 -8.30 -6.21 4.65
CA SER A 41 -9.04 -7.43 4.92
C SER A 41 -8.77 -8.50 3.85
N PRO A 42 -8.53 -9.76 4.23
CA PRO A 42 -8.46 -10.87 3.27
C PRO A 42 -9.72 -11.07 2.43
N ALA A 43 -10.85 -10.46 2.82
CA ALA A 43 -12.09 -10.47 2.05
C ALA A 43 -12.06 -9.52 0.83
N CYS A 44 -11.09 -8.61 0.75
CA CYS A 44 -10.91 -7.73 -0.38
C CYS A 44 -10.48 -8.53 -1.61
N THR A 45 -11.34 -8.60 -2.64
CA THR A 45 -11.06 -9.38 -3.84
C THR A 45 -9.95 -8.77 -4.68
N SER A 46 -9.17 -9.62 -5.37
CA SER A 46 -8.16 -9.13 -6.31
C SER A 46 -8.79 -8.30 -7.43
N GLY A 47 -8.08 -7.28 -7.88
CA GLY A 47 -8.55 -6.33 -8.88
C GLY A 47 -9.20 -5.09 -8.26
N HIS A 48 -9.51 -5.12 -6.96
CA HIS A 48 -9.99 -3.96 -6.22
C HIS A 48 -8.91 -2.89 -6.11
N LEU A 49 -9.27 -1.62 -6.33
CA LEU A 49 -8.35 -0.49 -6.28
C LEU A 49 -8.61 0.31 -5.01
N LEU A 50 -7.71 0.18 -4.05
CA LEU A 50 -7.77 0.96 -2.81
C LEU A 50 -7.33 2.39 -3.11
N ARG A 51 -8.12 3.36 -2.65
CA ARG A 51 -7.85 4.78 -2.85
C ARG A 51 -7.71 5.46 -1.50
N PHE A 52 -6.48 5.87 -1.20
CA PHE A 52 -6.15 6.63 -0.01
C PHE A 52 -6.06 8.11 -0.36
N VAL A 53 -6.48 8.95 0.59
CA VAL A 53 -6.26 10.39 0.55
C VAL A 53 -5.25 10.74 1.62
N LEU A 54 -4.11 11.26 1.18
CA LEU A 54 -3.11 11.85 2.08
C LEU A 54 -3.34 13.36 2.12
N ARG A 55 -3.66 13.86 3.31
CA ARG A 55 -3.82 15.28 3.60
C ARG A 55 -2.62 15.78 4.38
N ALA A 56 -1.97 16.83 3.89
CA ALA A 56 -0.91 17.53 4.58
C ALA A 56 -1.41 18.87 5.12
N ASN A 57 -1.36 19.06 6.45
CA ASN A 57 -1.71 20.30 7.13
C ASN A 57 -0.47 21.09 7.54
N THR A 58 -0.41 22.36 7.13
CA THR A 58 0.71 23.27 7.42
C THR A 58 0.36 24.34 8.46
N GLY A 59 -0.67 24.14 9.27
CA GLY A 59 -1.11 25.11 10.29
C GLY A 59 -1.89 26.30 9.73
N GLY A 60 -2.26 26.27 8.45
CA GLY A 60 -3.06 27.33 7.82
C GLY A 60 -3.64 26.96 6.46
N GLN A 61 -3.10 25.94 5.80
CA GLN A 61 -3.62 25.39 4.55
C GLN A 61 -3.54 23.86 4.58
N ASP A 62 -4.41 23.23 3.79
CA ASP A 62 -4.43 21.80 3.57
C ASP A 62 -4.09 21.49 2.12
N TYR A 63 -3.20 20.52 1.92
CA TYR A 63 -2.83 19.98 0.62
C TYR A 63 -3.25 18.53 0.56
N TYR A 64 -3.73 18.09 -0.59
CA TYR A 64 -4.25 16.74 -0.76
C TYR A 64 -3.56 16.05 -1.92
N THR A 65 -3.24 14.78 -1.73
CA THR A 65 -2.85 13.88 -2.79
C THR A 65 -3.60 12.55 -2.65
N VAL A 66 -3.69 11.83 -3.75
CA VAL A 66 -4.36 10.54 -3.83
C VAL A 66 -3.32 9.47 -4.10
N ILE A 67 -3.40 8.38 -3.36
CA ILE A 67 -2.57 7.20 -3.54
C ILE A 67 -3.48 6.02 -3.88
N GLU A 68 -3.18 5.34 -4.98
CA GLU A 68 -3.98 4.22 -5.46
C GLU A 68 -3.15 2.93 -5.42
N ILE A 69 -3.66 1.93 -4.70
CA ILE A 69 -2.99 0.64 -4.48
C ILE A 69 -3.89 -0.48 -4.99
N PRO A 70 -3.53 -1.18 -6.09
CA PRO A 70 -4.32 -2.30 -6.58
C PRO A 70 -4.08 -3.56 -5.74
N VAL A 71 -5.16 -4.19 -5.29
CA VAL A 71 -5.10 -5.48 -4.57
C VAL A 71 -4.87 -6.61 -5.56
N ARG A 72 -3.82 -7.39 -5.33
CA ARG A 72 -3.44 -8.55 -6.15
C ARG A 72 -3.45 -9.82 -5.32
N SER A 73 -4.15 -10.84 -5.80
CA SER A 73 -3.96 -12.21 -5.30
C SER A 73 -2.68 -12.81 -5.91
N PRO A 74 -2.10 -13.84 -5.28
CA PRO A 74 -1.02 -14.61 -5.90
C PRO A 74 -1.46 -15.14 -7.27
N ASP A 75 -0.62 -14.94 -8.29
CA ASP A 75 -0.79 -15.51 -9.61
C ASP A 75 0.10 -16.77 -9.72
N LEU A 76 -0.47 -17.94 -9.43
CA LEU A 76 0.26 -19.21 -9.49
C LEU A 76 0.17 -19.79 -10.90
N VAL A 77 1.29 -19.78 -11.62
CA VAL A 77 1.40 -20.37 -12.96
C VAL A 77 2.15 -21.70 -12.86
N TYR A 78 1.53 -22.77 -13.33
CA TYR A 78 2.18 -24.08 -13.50
C TYR A 78 3.06 -24.06 -14.76
N SER A 79 4.35 -24.38 -14.60
CA SER A 79 5.36 -24.24 -15.68
C SER A 79 5.55 -25.54 -16.47
N ASP A 80 6.01 -26.61 -15.84
CA ASP A 80 6.19 -27.93 -16.46
C ASP A 80 6.36 -29.00 -15.38
N HIS A 81 6.16 -30.25 -15.76
CA HIS A 81 6.58 -31.43 -15.01
C HIS A 81 7.00 -32.52 -15.99
N SER A 82 8.18 -33.09 -15.77
CA SER A 82 8.67 -34.26 -16.51
C SER A 82 8.75 -35.48 -15.60
N ILE A 83 8.30 -36.63 -16.11
CA ILE A 83 8.58 -37.95 -15.54
C ILE A 83 9.61 -38.62 -16.44
N ILE A 84 10.75 -38.97 -15.87
CA ILE A 84 11.75 -39.82 -16.53
C ILE A 84 11.55 -41.23 -15.97
N ASP A 85 10.89 -42.09 -16.73
CA ASP A 85 10.83 -43.52 -16.41
C ASP A 85 12.03 -44.24 -17.05
N GLY A 86 12.98 -44.67 -16.23
CA GLY A 86 14.19 -45.37 -16.62
C GLY A 86 13.94 -46.86 -16.88
N GLY A 87 13.03 -47.20 -17.79
CA GLY A 87 12.73 -48.57 -18.17
C GLY A 87 13.53 -49.03 -19.40
N SER A 88 14.76 -49.51 -19.21
CA SER A 88 15.48 -50.23 -20.26
C SER A 88 14.93 -51.66 -20.37
N TRP A 89 14.26 -51.98 -21.47
CA TRP A 89 13.88 -53.35 -21.82
C TRP A 89 14.55 -53.76 -23.13
N TRP A 90 15.58 -54.61 -22.96
CA TRP A 90 16.43 -55.34 -23.91
C TRP A 90 17.60 -54.58 -24.55
#